data_AF-A0A7V4PCL4-F1
#
_entry.id   AF-A0A7V4PCL4-F1
#
_cell.length_a   1.000
_cell.length_b   1.000
_cell.length_c   1.000
_cell.angle_alpha   90.00
_cell.angle_beta   90.00
_cell.angle_gamma   90.00
#
_symmetry.space_group_name_H-M   'P 1'
#
loop_
_entity.id
_entity.type
_entity.pdbx_description
1 polymer ?
#
loop_
_entity_poly.entity_id
_entity_poly.type
_entity_poly.pdbx_seq_one_letter_code
_entity_poly.pdbx_strand_id
1 'polypeptide(L)'
;MSATPARQPTPTQAQLDAVLQAALYLLGARQDQMLTLEEWTDLARAVAVCQERKAADYLTEHDLEDIAERYALEWDEATDGPLPTLDDE
;
A
#
# COMPACT_ATOMS: atom_id res chain seq x y z
N MET A 1 -20.24 -33.61 7.07
CA MET A 1 -19.53 -32.90 8.16
C MET A 1 -19.04 -31.59 7.57
N SER A 2 -19.68 -30.46 7.91
CA SER A 2 -19.28 -29.15 7.38
C SER A 2 -18.44 -28.46 8.45
N ALA A 3 -17.19 -28.14 8.15
CA ALA A 3 -16.29 -27.44 9.05
C ALA A 3 -16.78 -25.98 9.21
N THR A 4 -17.14 -25.60 10.44
CA THR A 4 -17.38 -24.21 10.79
C THR A 4 -16.08 -23.42 10.58
N PRO A 5 -16.07 -22.33 9.80
CA PRO A 5 -14.87 -21.52 9.66
C PRO A 5 -14.51 -20.95 11.03
N ALA A 6 -13.29 -21.21 11.50
CA ALA A 6 -12.78 -20.60 12.72
C ALA A 6 -12.77 -19.08 12.53
N ARG A 7 -13.41 -18.33 13.43
CA ARG A 7 -13.28 -16.87 13.48
C ARG A 7 -11.79 -16.56 13.65
N GLN A 8 -11.19 -15.94 12.64
CA GLN A 8 -9.84 -15.39 12.80
C GLN A 8 -9.90 -14.33 13.89
N PRO A 9 -8.94 -14.32 14.84
CA PRO A 9 -8.90 -13.32 15.89
C PRO A 9 -8.72 -11.94 15.25
N THR A 10 -9.59 -11.00 15.64
CA THR A 10 -9.44 -9.60 15.24
C THR A 10 -8.12 -9.08 15.84
N PRO A 11 -7.21 -8.51 15.02
CA PRO A 11 -5.96 -7.96 15.53
C PRO A 11 -6.25 -6.84 16.53
N THR A 12 -5.43 -6.78 17.57
CA THR A 12 -5.49 -5.73 18.59
C THR A 12 -4.86 -4.43 18.06
N GLN A 13 -5.22 -3.28 18.63
CA GLN A 13 -4.64 -1.99 18.23
C GLN A 13 -3.11 -2.01 18.31
N ALA A 14 -2.54 -2.59 19.35
CA ALA A 14 -1.08 -2.69 19.50
C ALA A 14 -0.42 -3.55 18.40
N GLN A 15 -1.12 -4.55 17.86
CA GLN A 15 -0.63 -5.35 16.73
C GLN A 15 -0.69 -4.55 15.43
N LEU A 16 -1.75 -3.77 15.22
CA LEU A 16 -1.86 -2.86 14.08
C LEU A 16 -0.79 -1.78 14.14
N ASP A 17 -0.56 -1.17 15.30
CA ASP A 17 0.46 -0.13 15.51
C ASP A 17 1.88 -0.67 15.28
N ALA A 18 2.17 -1.91 15.72
CA ALA A 18 3.47 -2.55 15.50
C ALA A 18 3.72 -2.86 14.02
N VAL A 19 2.69 -3.33 13.30
CA VAL A 19 2.74 -3.57 11.85
C VAL A 19 2.92 -2.24 11.12
N LEU A 20 2.18 -1.21 11.51
CA LEU A 20 2.30 0.13 10.97
C LEU A 20 3.73 0.67 11.16
N GLN A 21 4.30 0.54 12.36
CA GLN A 21 5.67 0.99 12.63
C GLN A 21 6.71 0.24 11.80
N ALA A 22 6.58 -1.09 11.67
CA ALA A 22 7.47 -1.89 10.82
C ALA A 22 7.34 -1.48 9.34
N ALA A 23 6.13 -1.20 8.89
CA ALA A 23 5.88 -0.71 7.55
C ALA A 23 6.49 0.68 7.34
N LEU A 24 6.41 1.59 8.31
CA LEU A 24 7.06 2.91 8.25
C LEU A 24 8.59 2.80 8.14
N TYR A 25 9.21 1.80 8.77
CA TYR A 25 10.65 1.53 8.61
C TYR A 25 11.01 1.02 7.22
N LEU A 26 10.21 0.12 6.67
CA LEU A 26 10.34 -0.31 5.28
C LEU A 26 10.06 0.85 4.31
N LEU A 27 9.24 1.83 4.73
CA LEU A 27 9.07 3.11 4.05
C LEU A 27 10.37 3.90 3.88
N GLY A 28 11.17 3.98 4.93
CA GLY A 28 12.53 4.53 4.82
C GLY A 28 13.42 3.74 3.85
N ALA A 29 13.35 2.41 3.86
CA ALA A 29 14.21 1.55 3.04
C ALA A 29 13.95 1.66 1.52
N ARG A 30 12.73 2.05 1.09
CA ARG A 30 12.46 2.36 -0.33
C ARG A 30 13.18 3.61 -0.80
N GLN A 31 13.35 4.61 0.07
CA GLN A 31 14.13 5.80 -0.28
C GLN A 31 15.59 5.44 -0.62
N ASP A 32 16.10 4.35 0.00
CA ASP A 32 17.39 3.74 -0.33
C ASP A 32 17.33 2.76 -1.52
N GLN A 33 16.21 2.72 -2.26
CA GLN A 33 15.95 1.86 -3.42
C GLN A 33 16.05 0.35 -3.15
N MET A 34 15.81 -0.09 -1.91
CA MET A 34 15.92 -1.52 -1.54
C MET A 34 14.66 -2.36 -1.78
N LEU A 35 13.54 -1.74 -2.20
CA LEU A 35 12.27 -2.42 -2.48
C LEU A 35 11.83 -2.18 -3.91
N THR A 36 11.19 -3.18 -4.52
CA THR A 36 10.53 -3.03 -5.83
C THR A 36 9.27 -2.16 -5.72
N LEU A 37 8.77 -1.63 -6.84
CA LEU A 37 7.57 -0.80 -6.88
C LEU A 37 6.30 -1.54 -6.42
N GLU A 38 6.21 -2.84 -6.72
CA GLU A 38 5.09 -3.69 -6.31
C GLU A 38 5.10 -3.90 -4.79
N GLU A 39 6.24 -4.31 -4.22
CA GLU A 39 6.41 -4.44 -2.75
C GLU A 39 6.16 -3.12 -2.04
N TRP A 40 6.52 -2.01 -2.68
CA TRP A 40 6.30 -0.67 -2.19
C TRP A 40 4.81 -0.29 -2.14
N THR A 41 4.09 -0.57 -3.21
CA THR A 41 2.67 -0.28 -3.35
C THR A 41 1.84 -1.07 -2.34
N ASP A 42 2.14 -2.37 -2.18
CA ASP A 42 1.44 -3.22 -1.22
C ASP A 42 1.66 -2.75 0.22
N LEU A 43 2.86 -2.26 0.52
CA LEU A 43 3.16 -1.67 1.82
C LEU A 43 2.36 -0.38 2.06
N ALA A 44 2.32 0.52 1.07
CA ALA A 44 1.54 1.76 1.14
C ALA A 44 0.05 1.46 1.39
N ARG A 45 -0.51 0.45 0.72
CA ARG A 45 -1.89 -0.04 0.95
C ARG A 45 -2.10 -0.53 2.37
N ALA A 46 -1.21 -1.38 2.88
CA ALA A 46 -1.33 -1.91 4.24
C ALA A 46 -1.32 -0.79 5.30
N VAL A 47 -0.44 0.20 5.14
CA VAL A 47 -0.35 1.38 6.00
C VAL A 47 -1.59 2.25 5.88
N ALA A 48 -2.07 2.49 4.66
CA ALA A 48 -3.27 3.27 4.38
C ALA A 48 -4.51 2.69 5.07
N VAL A 49 -4.69 1.36 5.02
CA VAL A 49 -5.78 0.67 5.72
C VAL A 49 -5.69 0.88 7.23
N CYS A 50 -4.49 0.77 7.82
CA CYS A 50 -4.31 0.92 9.26
C CYS A 50 -4.57 2.36 9.74
N GLN A 51 -4.38 3.36 8.87
CA GLN A 51 -4.54 4.78 9.20
C GLN A 51 -5.82 5.41 8.63
N GLU A 52 -6.69 4.62 7.99
CA GLU A 52 -7.89 5.12 7.29
C GLU A 52 -7.57 6.22 6.24
N ARG A 53 -6.45 6.05 5.53
CA ARG A 53 -5.95 6.96 4.46
C ARG A 53 -5.92 6.26 3.10
N LYS A 54 -5.44 6.96 2.07
CA LYS A 54 -5.22 6.41 0.72
C LYS A 54 -3.76 6.00 0.53
N ALA A 55 -3.51 4.99 -0.30
CA ALA A 55 -2.15 4.50 -0.56
C ALA A 55 -1.28 5.58 -1.24
N ALA A 56 -1.85 6.35 -2.17
CA ALA A 56 -1.20 7.46 -2.87
C ALA A 56 -0.61 8.51 -1.93
N ASP A 57 -1.17 8.68 -0.73
CA ASP A 57 -0.66 9.63 0.27
C ASP A 57 0.75 9.27 0.79
N TYR A 58 1.20 8.03 0.57
CA TYR A 58 2.49 7.50 1.01
C TYR A 58 3.47 7.26 -0.15
N LEU A 59 3.01 7.44 -1.39
CA LEU A 59 3.81 7.23 -2.59
C LEU A 59 4.41 8.57 -3.05
N THR A 60 5.61 8.51 -3.60
CA THR A 60 6.20 9.69 -4.24
C THR A 60 5.56 9.93 -5.60
N GLU A 61 5.68 11.15 -6.14
CA GLU A 61 5.22 11.47 -7.49
C GLU A 61 5.80 10.50 -8.53
N HIS A 62 7.09 10.18 -8.41
CA HIS A 62 7.75 9.21 -9.30
C HIS A 62 7.19 7.79 -9.16
N ASP A 63 6.85 7.34 -7.95
CA ASP A 63 6.20 6.04 -7.77
C ASP A 63 4.82 6.02 -8.44
N LEU A 64 4.05 7.10 -8.32
CA LEU A 64 2.73 7.22 -8.92
C LEU A 64 2.79 7.28 -10.44
N GLU A 65 3.79 7.96 -11.01
CA GLU A 65 4.07 7.96 -12.45
C GLU A 65 4.43 6.55 -12.95
N ASP A 66 5.36 5.87 -12.28
CA ASP A 66 5.76 4.51 -12.65
C ASP A 66 4.58 3.51 -12.54
N ILE A 67 3.69 3.69 -11.56
CA ILE A 67 2.45 2.90 -11.43
C ILE A 67 1.48 3.23 -12.55
N ALA A 68 1.27 4.51 -12.86
CA ALA A 68 0.42 4.93 -13.97
C ALA A 68 0.92 4.38 -15.32
N GLU A 69 2.23 4.26 -15.49
CA GLU A 69 2.84 3.76 -16.72
C GLU A 69 2.70 2.23 -16.84
N ARG A 70 2.91 1.50 -15.74
CA ARG A 70 3.12 0.04 -15.80
C ARG A 70 1.99 -0.79 -15.21
N TYR A 71 1.17 -0.21 -14.33
CA TYR A 71 0.23 -0.94 -13.47
C TYR A 71 -1.12 -0.22 -13.30
N ALA A 72 -1.49 0.70 -14.21
CA ALA A 72 -2.74 1.46 -14.09
C ALA A 72 -4.01 0.60 -14.08
N LEU A 73 -3.97 -0.60 -14.69
CA LEU A 73 -5.12 -1.51 -14.74
C LEU A 73 -5.37 -2.20 -13.39
N GLU A 74 -4.32 -2.41 -12.60
CA GLU A 74 -4.35 -3.04 -11.27
C GLU A 74 -4.56 -2.03 -10.13
N TRP A 75 -4.61 -0.73 -10.46
CA TRP A 75 -4.79 0.34 -9.49
C TRP A 75 -6.27 0.61 -9.21
N ASP A 76 -6.68 0.55 -7.94
CA ASP A 76 -8.06 0.84 -7.54
C ASP A 76 -8.12 2.26 -6.97
N GLU A 77 -8.51 3.24 -7.80
CA GLU A 77 -8.60 4.65 -7.39
C GLU A 77 -9.48 4.85 -6.14
N ALA A 78 -10.53 4.03 -5.96
CA ALA A 78 -11.41 4.15 -4.81
C ALA A 78 -10.70 3.76 -3.51
N THR A 79 -9.74 2.85 -3.54
CA THR A 79 -8.97 2.39 -2.38
C THR A 79 -7.65 3.14 -2.24
N ASP A 80 -6.95 3.31 -3.35
CA ASP A 80 -5.57 3.72 -3.42
C ASP A 80 -5.40 5.23 -3.65
N GLY A 81 -6.41 5.93 -4.19
CA GLY A 81 -6.35 7.34 -4.56
C GLY A 81 -6.06 7.57 -6.04
N PRO A 82 -6.09 8.81 -6.55
CA PRO A 82 -5.91 9.09 -7.98
C PRO A 82 -4.45 8.89 -8.42
N LEU A 83 -4.27 8.36 -9.65
CA LEU A 83 -2.99 8.39 -10.35
C LEU A 83 -2.85 9.67 -11.18
N PRO A 84 -1.61 10.13 -11.44
CA PRO A 84 -1.37 11.20 -12.40
C PRO A 84 -1.81 10.77 -13.81
N THR A 85 -2.32 11.72 -14.59
CA THR A 85 -2.53 11.52 -16.04
C THR A 85 -1.17 11.59 -16.72
N LEU A 86 -0.76 10.51 -17.37
CA LEU A 86 0.40 10.53 -18.24
C LEU A 86 0.00 11.19 -19.56
N ASP A 87 0.64 12.30 -19.90
CA ASP A 87 0.51 12.89 -21.23
C ASP A 87 1.31 12.02 -22.21
N ASP A 88 0.64 11.49 -23.24
CA ASP A 88 1.30 10.79 -24.35
C ASP A 88 2.10 11.84 -25.17
N GLU A 89 3.38 12.04 -24.89
CA GLU A 89 4.31 12.79 -25.77
C GLU A 89 4.80 11.97 -26.97
#